data_AF-A0A0F9S8F7-F1
#
_entry.id   AF-A0A0F9S8F7-F1
#
_cell.length_a   1.000
_cell.length_b   1.000
_cell.length_c   1.000
_cell.angle_alpha   90.00
_cell.angle_beta   90.00
_cell.angle_gamma   90.00
#
_symmetry.space_group_name_H-M   'P 1'
#
loop_
_entity.id
_entity.type
_entity.pdbx_description
1 polymer ?
#
loop_
_entity_poly.entity_id
_entity_poly.type
_entity_poly.pdbx_seq_one_letter_code
_entity_poly.pdbx_strand_id
1 'polypeptide(L)' 'MDLEEEKKIIEDILTQRRLSYSIEIIDVQGDKYTVRNNFGSTIIYVKKDDKFYLEDELE' A
#
# COMPACT_ATOMS: atom_id res chain seq x y z
N MET A 1 9.41 -10.03 6.97
CA MET A 1 8.26 -9.19 7.38
C MET A 1 7.24 -10.12 8.00
N ASP A 2 6.66 -9.73 9.12
CA ASP A 2 5.65 -10.50 9.80
C ASP A 2 4.30 -10.34 9.06
N LEU A 3 3.61 -11.45 8.81
CA LEU A 3 2.34 -11.49 8.08
C LEU A 3 1.26 -10.57 8.69
N GLU A 4 1.35 -10.30 9.99
CA GLU A 4 0.44 -9.42 10.73
C GLU A 4 0.67 -7.94 10.40
N GLU A 5 1.93 -7.52 10.24
CA GLU A 5 2.26 -6.15 9.83
C GLU A 5 1.76 -5.88 8.41
N GLU A 6 1.97 -6.84 7.50
CA GLU A 6 1.58 -6.74 6.10
C GLU A 6 0.05 -6.57 5.96
N LYS A 7 -0.72 -7.39 6.68
CA LYS A 7 -2.19 -7.25 6.73
C LYS A 7 -2.63 -5.90 7.27
N LYS A 8 -2.01 -5.44 8.35
CA LYS A 8 -2.35 -4.16 8.97
C LYS A 8 -2.12 -3.00 8.01
N ILE A 9 -1.01 -3.02 7.26
CA ILE A 9 -0.70 -2.01 6.24
C ILE A 9 -1.74 -2.03 5.12
N ILE A 10 -2.11 -3.23 4.63
CA ILE A 10 -3.13 -3.38 3.58
C ILE A 10 -4.46 -2.82 4.05
N GLU A 11 -4.94 -3.20 5.24
CA GLU A 11 -6.19 -2.69 5.81
C GLU A 11 -6.17 -1.17 5.98
N ASP A 12 -5.03 -0.62 6.39
CA ASP A 12 -4.86 0.82 6.55
C ASP A 12 -4.93 1.55 5.20
N ILE A 13 -4.22 1.07 4.17
CA ILE A 13 -4.30 1.61 2.80
C ILE A 13 -5.73 1.53 2.25
N LEU A 14 -6.39 0.37 2.39
CA LEU A 14 -7.77 0.17 1.95
C LEU A 14 -8.72 1.17 2.63
N THR A 15 -8.55 1.40 3.93
CA THR A 15 -9.38 2.31 4.74
C THR A 15 -9.11 3.77 4.41
N GLN A 16 -7.84 4.19 4.37
CA GLN A 16 -7.45 5.58 4.11
C GLN A 16 -7.80 6.01 2.68
N ARG A 17 -7.53 5.15 1.68
CA ARG A 17 -7.76 5.45 0.26
C ARG A 17 -9.16 5.09 -0.22
N ARG A 18 -10.00 4.48 0.65
CA ARG A 18 -11.35 4.00 0.32
C ARG A 18 -11.37 3.13 -0.93
N LEU A 19 -10.42 2.22 -1.04
CA LEU A 19 -10.31 1.35 -2.21
C LEU A 19 -11.47 0.35 -2.21
N SER A 20 -12.16 0.24 -3.34
CA SER A 20 -13.23 -0.76 -3.53
C SER A 20 -12.72 -2.13 -3.98
N TYR A 21 -11.40 -2.31 -4.02
CA TYR A 21 -10.73 -3.49 -4.56
C TYR A 21 -9.66 -4.00 -3.60
N SER A 22 -9.42 -5.31 -3.63
CA SER A 22 -8.35 -5.93 -2.86
C SER A 22 -6.98 -5.60 -3.45
N ILE A 23 -5.99 -5.47 -2.57
CA ILE A 23 -4.58 -5.27 -2.89
C ILE A 23 -3.74 -6.27 -2.10
N GLU A 24 -2.59 -6.64 -2.66
CA GLU A 24 -1.57 -7.49 -2.03
C GLU A 24 -0.22 -6.78 -2.08
N ILE A 25 0.52 -6.78 -0.98
CA ILE A 25 1.89 -6.27 -0.96
C ILE A 25 2.78 -7.29 -1.67
N ILE A 26 3.53 -6.84 -2.68
CA ILE A 26 4.44 -7.69 -3.44
C ILE A 26 5.91 -7.35 -3.17
N ASP A 27 6.19 -6.13 -2.70
CA ASP A 27 7.53 -5.67 -2.37
C ASP A 27 7.47 -4.51 -1.36
N VAL A 28 8.42 -4.46 -0.44
CA VAL A 28 8.53 -3.37 0.55
C VAL A 28 9.97 -2.89 0.63
N GLN A 29 10.14 -1.58 0.42
CA GLN A 29 11.42 -0.88 0.43
C GLN A 29 11.37 0.27 1.43
N GLY A 30 11.65 -0.05 2.70
CA GLY A 30 11.60 0.93 3.80
C GLY A 30 10.18 1.47 3.97
N ASP A 31 9.99 2.75 3.63
CA ASP A 31 8.69 3.42 3.68
C ASP A 31 7.86 3.25 2.39
N LYS A 32 8.38 2.55 1.38
CA LYS A 32 7.67 2.27 0.12
C LYS A 32 7.06 0.87 0.13
N TYR A 33 5.79 0.78 -0.23
CA TYR A 33 4.99 -0.43 -0.29
C TYR A 33 4.48 -0.59 -1.71
N THR A 34 5.07 -1.52 -2.43
CA THR A 34 4.60 -1.90 -3.76
C THR A 34 3.46 -2.89 -3.59
N VAL A 35 2.26 -2.49 -3.99
CA VAL A 35 1.07 -3.32 -3.94
C VAL A 35 0.56 -3.66 -5.33
N ARG A 36 0.00 -4.85 -5.48
CA ARG A 36 -0.68 -5.29 -6.69
C ARG A 36 -2.17 -5.35 -6.41
N ASN A 37 -2.97 -4.73 -7.27
CA ASN A 37 -4.41 -4.86 -7.18
C ASN A 37 -4.91 -6.13 -7.90
N ASN A 38 -6.15 -6.54 -7.63
CA ASN A 38 -6.77 -7.68 -8.30
C ASN A 38 -7.01 -7.48 -9.81
N PHE A 39 -6.79 -6.27 -10.35
CA PHE A 39 -6.83 -5.99 -11.79
C PHE A 39 -5.49 -6.26 -12.48
N GLY A 40 -4.43 -6.58 -11.72
CA GLY A 40 -3.09 -6.83 -12.23
C GLY A 40 -2.23 -5.57 -12.36
N SER A 41 -2.71 -4.40 -11.94
CA SER A 41 -1.93 -3.16 -11.87
C SER A 41 -1.12 -3.12 -10.59
N THR A 42 0.09 -2.57 -10.70
CA THR A 42 0.98 -2.34 -9.57
C THR A 42 0.94 -0.87 -9.18
N ILE A 43 0.84 -0.60 -7.88
CA ILE A 43 0.71 0.73 -7.29
C ILE A 43 1.74 0.84 -6.17
N ILE A 44 2.47 1.95 -6.11
CA ILE A 44 3.48 2.18 -5.06
C ILE A 44 2.91 3.18 -4.07
N TYR A 45 2.77 2.74 -2.82
CA TYR A 45 2.38 3.59 -1.70
C TYR A 45 3.60 3.96 -0.87
N VAL A 46 3.72 5.23 -0.48
CA VAL A 46 4.77 5.72 0.41
C VAL A 46 4.14 6.12 1.74
N LYS A 47 4.63 5.54 2.84
CA LYS A 47 4.21 5.90 4.18
C LYS A 47 4.95 7.16 4.62
N LYS A 48 4.20 8.20 4.96
CA LYS A 48 4.70 9.45 5.56
C LYS A 48 3.75 9.91 6.64
N ASP A 49 4.27 10.21 7.83
CA ASP A 49 3.48 10.74 8.96
C ASP A 49 2.18 9.94 9.23
N ASP A 50 2.30 8.61 9.25
CA ASP A 50 1.20 7.65 9.47
C ASP A 50 0.12 7.60 8.36
N LYS A 51 0.37 8.27 7.23
CA LYS A 51 -0.50 8.25 6.05
C LYS A 51 0.18 7.60 4.85
N PHE A 52 -0.63 7.04 3.97
CA PHE A 52 -0.18 6.44 2.72
C PHE A 52 -0.48 7.35 1.52
N TYR A 53 0.56 7.74 0.81
CA TYR A 53 0.51 8.55 -0.40
C TYR A 53 0.88 7.70 -1.61
N LEU A 54 0.34 8.01 -2.79
CA LEU A 54 0.90 7.42 -4.00
C LEU A 54 2.28 8.02 -4.26
N GLU A 55 3.19 7.22 -4.80
CA GLU A 55 4.48 7.73 -5.28
C GLU A 55 4.29 8.87 -6.30
N ASP A 56 3.28 8.75 -7.17
CA ASP A 56 2.88 9.76 -8.16
C ASP A 56 2.41 11.09 -7.54
N GLU A 57 1.90 11.09 -6.30
CA GLU A 57 1.46 12.32 -5.60
C GLU A 57 2.63 13.09 -4.96
N LEU A 58 3.82 12.50 -4.91
CA LEU A 58 5.01 13.07 -4.27
C LEU A 58 6.01 13.68 -5.27
N GLU A 59 5.74 13.58 -6.57
CA GLU A 59 6.51 14.19 -7.67
C GLU A 59 6.01 15.60 -8.00
#